data_AF-Q0RZ70-F1
#
_entry.id   AF-Q0RZ70-F1
#
_cell.length_a   1.000
_cell.length_b   1.000
_cell.length_c   1.000
_cell.angle_alpha   90.00
_cell.angle_beta   90.00
_cell.angle_gamma   90.00
#
_symmetry.space_group_name_H-M   'P 1'
#
loop_
_entity.id
_entity.type
_entity.pdbx_description
1 polymer ?
#
loop_
_entity_poly.entity_id
_entity_poly.type
_entity_poly.pdbx_seq_one_letter_code
_entity_poly.pdbx_strand_id
1 'polypeptide(L)'
;MKSARVIGLAAATVGALVSCSSDTDPDATTATSETTGAVEDMDRAAVMDRYHADLNAFVAMFRARYPDLAVDRNDASIEHIAIEPCIDLANGVDEQTVLATIAEQAENRGTAPTPEQTQQIYTLVVPVCP
;
A
#
# COMPACT_ATOMS: atom_id res chain seq x y z
N MET A 1 -38.36 -35.84 -10.90
CA MET A 1 -37.58 -36.46 -12.00
C MET A 1 -36.21 -35.79 -11.98
N LYS A 2 -35.23 -36.37 -11.29
CA LYS A 2 -34.14 -37.20 -11.87
C LYS A 2 -33.29 -36.34 -12.82
N SER A 3 -32.15 -35.82 -12.39
CA SER A 3 -30.80 -36.44 -12.53
C SER A 3 -29.75 -35.35 -12.19
N ALA A 4 -28.48 -35.56 -11.85
CA ALA A 4 -27.65 -36.68 -11.40
C ALA A 4 -26.29 -36.07 -10.95
N ARG A 5 -25.59 -36.74 -10.02
CA ARG A 5 -24.20 -36.46 -9.56
C ARG A 5 -23.17 -37.11 -10.48
N VAL A 6 -21.97 -36.52 -10.62
CA VAL A 6 -20.65 -37.15 -10.91
C VAL A 6 -19.57 -36.15 -10.40
N ILE A 7 -18.67 -36.36 -9.42
CA ILE A 7 -17.58 -37.32 -9.10
C ILE A 7 -16.27 -37.13 -9.92
N GLY A 8 -15.15 -36.90 -9.20
CA GLY A 8 -13.75 -37.21 -9.56
C GLY A 8 -12.90 -35.98 -9.94
N LEU A 9 -11.63 -35.78 -9.54
CA LEU A 9 -10.55 -36.70 -9.14
C LEU A 9 -9.42 -35.92 -8.42
N ALA A 10 -8.66 -36.57 -7.54
CA ALA A 10 -7.52 -36.05 -6.79
C ALA A 10 -6.19 -36.05 -7.57
N ALA A 11 -5.22 -35.20 -7.16
CA ALA A 11 -3.79 -35.46 -7.35
C ALA A 11 -2.95 -34.70 -6.30
N ALA A 12 -2.17 -35.46 -5.53
CA ALA A 12 -1.14 -35.00 -4.60
C ALA A 12 0.20 -34.81 -5.32
N THR A 13 1.13 -34.00 -4.78
CA THR A 13 2.57 -34.35 -4.74
C THR A 13 3.37 -33.39 -3.85
N VAL A 14 4.26 -34.02 -3.08
CA VAL A 14 5.20 -33.51 -2.09
C VAL A 14 6.47 -32.99 -2.77
N GLY A 15 7.08 -31.93 -2.22
CA GLY A 15 8.43 -31.50 -2.58
C GLY A 15 9.15 -30.90 -1.37
N ALA A 16 9.81 -31.75 -0.58
CA ALA A 16 10.74 -31.34 0.47
C ALA A 16 12.12 -31.11 -0.15
N LEU A 17 12.72 -29.94 0.12
CA LEU A 17 14.13 -29.70 -0.15
C LEU A 17 14.88 -29.77 1.17
N VAL A 18 15.60 -30.87 1.36
CA VAL A 18 16.68 -31.03 2.33
C VAL A 18 17.81 -30.09 1.90
N SER A 19 18.18 -29.15 2.77
CA SER A 19 19.46 -28.46 2.67
C SER A 19 20.35 -28.97 3.79
N CYS A 20 21.36 -29.75 3.40
CA CYS A 20 22.44 -30.20 4.24
C CYS A 20 23.45 -29.05 4.32
N SER A 21 23.65 -28.45 5.50
CA SER A 21 24.80 -27.61 5.75
C SER A 21 25.52 -28.14 6.97
N SER A 22 26.79 -28.44 6.72
CA SER A 22 27.75 -29.12 7.57
C SER A 22 27.97 -28.39 8.90
N ASP A 23 28.06 -29.18 9.96
CA ASP A 23 28.72 -28.83 11.22
C ASP A 23 30.11 -28.23 10.96
N THR A 24 30.39 -27.09 11.58
CA THR A 24 31.73 -26.62 11.91
C THR A 24 31.64 -25.94 13.27
N ASP A 25 32.49 -26.40 14.18
CA ASP A 25 32.54 -26.10 15.61
C ASP A 25 32.55 -24.60 15.99
N PRO A 26 32.09 -24.26 17.21
CA PRO A 26 32.03 -22.91 17.74
C PRO A 26 33.30 -22.55 18.54
N ASP A 27 34.16 -21.70 18.00
CA ASP A 27 34.96 -20.81 18.84
C ASP A 27 35.40 -19.57 18.05
N ALA A 28 34.67 -18.48 18.26
CA ALA A 28 35.19 -17.13 18.04
C ALA A 28 34.42 -16.18 18.96
N THR A 29 35.06 -15.83 20.06
CA THR A 29 34.78 -14.58 20.77
C THR A 29 34.84 -13.44 19.76
N THR A 30 33.69 -12.87 19.42
CA THR A 30 33.59 -11.49 18.96
C THR A 30 32.31 -10.94 19.55
N ALA A 31 32.48 -10.00 20.48
CA ALA A 31 31.40 -9.14 20.91
C ALA A 31 30.90 -8.36 19.69
N THR A 32 29.81 -8.83 19.09
CA THR A 32 29.01 -8.04 18.14
C THR A 32 27.74 -7.64 18.86
N SER A 33 27.89 -6.70 19.81
CA SER A 33 26.81 -5.79 20.12
C SER A 33 26.89 -4.65 19.10
N GLU A 34 25.72 -4.23 18.60
CA GLU A 34 25.49 -3.00 17.82
C GLU A 34 25.80 -3.05 16.30
N THR A 35 25.02 -3.82 15.53
CA THR A 35 24.85 -3.54 14.07
C THR A 35 23.44 -3.84 13.54
N THR A 36 22.52 -4.35 14.36
CA THR A 36 21.14 -4.62 13.91
C THR A 36 20.31 -3.35 13.71
N GLY A 37 20.49 -2.33 14.55
CA GLY A 37 19.70 -1.08 14.44
C GLY A 37 20.00 -0.26 13.18
N ALA A 38 21.26 -0.18 12.75
CA ALA A 38 21.63 0.63 11.59
C ALA A 38 21.07 0.10 10.26
N VAL A 39 20.89 -1.23 10.14
CA VAL A 39 20.32 -1.85 8.92
C VAL A 39 18.80 -1.65 8.90
N GLU A 40 18.13 -1.84 10.04
CA GLU A 40 16.68 -1.59 10.18
C GLU A 40 16.32 -0.10 9.98
N ASP A 41 17.17 0.81 10.46
CA ASP A 41 17.00 2.25 10.26
C ASP A 41 17.23 2.67 8.80
N MET A 42 18.19 2.06 8.09
CA MET A 42 18.41 2.28 6.67
C MET A 42 17.23 1.79 5.81
N ASP A 43 16.65 0.64 6.15
CA ASP A 43 15.45 0.11 5.48
C ASP A 43 14.24 1.02 5.71
N ARG A 44 14.08 1.55 6.93
CA ARG A 44 13.02 2.52 7.25
C ARG A 44 13.17 3.82 6.45
N ALA A 45 14.39 4.36 6.35
CA ALA A 45 14.64 5.58 5.59
C ALA A 45 14.30 5.38 4.10
N ALA A 46 14.72 4.26 3.51
CA ALA A 46 14.41 3.95 2.12
C ALA A 46 12.90 3.80 1.85
N VAL A 47 12.14 3.22 2.79
CA VAL A 47 10.66 3.14 2.70
C VAL A 47 10.03 4.53 2.73
N MET A 48 10.50 5.42 3.61
CA MET A 48 9.96 6.78 3.70
C MET A 48 10.31 7.62 2.47
N ASP A 49 11.53 7.51 1.95
CA ASP A 49 11.92 8.19 0.71
C ASP A 49 11.03 7.77 -0.47
N ARG A 50 10.74 6.46 -0.57
CA ARG A 50 9.81 5.94 -1.57
C ARG A 50 8.39 6.46 -1.36
N TYR A 51 7.89 6.45 -0.14
CA TYR A 51 6.57 6.97 0.19
C TYR A 51 6.40 8.44 -0.23
N HIS A 52 7.42 9.28 0.04
CA HIS A 52 7.42 10.66 -0.42
C HIS A 52 7.47 10.79 -1.95
N ALA A 53 8.19 9.91 -2.65
CA ALA A 53 8.18 9.87 -4.11
C ALA A 53 6.80 9.48 -4.67
N ASP A 54 6.15 8.50 -4.06
CA ASP A 54 4.81 8.04 -4.46
C ASP A 54 3.74 9.11 -4.20
N LEU A 55 3.83 9.87 -3.10
CA LEU A 55 2.99 11.05 -2.85
C LEU A 55 3.17 12.14 -3.91
N ASN A 56 4.41 12.46 -4.28
CA ASN A 56 4.68 13.43 -5.35
C ASN A 56 4.10 12.96 -6.70
N ALA A 57 4.21 11.67 -7.01
CA ALA A 57 3.62 11.08 -8.20
C ALA A 57 2.08 11.16 -8.16
N PHE A 58 1.47 10.91 -7.00
CA PHE A 58 0.04 11.08 -6.79
C PHE A 58 -0.40 12.52 -7.06
N VAL A 59 0.30 13.52 -6.51
CA VAL A 59 -0.01 14.94 -6.75
C VAL A 59 0.02 15.28 -8.24
N ALA A 60 1.06 14.85 -8.95
CA ALA A 60 1.20 15.08 -10.38
C ALA A 60 0.04 14.45 -11.18
N MET A 61 -0.30 13.19 -10.88
CA MET A 61 -1.42 12.52 -11.54
C MET A 61 -2.78 13.14 -11.20
N PHE A 62 -3.00 13.51 -9.94
CA PHE A 62 -4.24 14.15 -9.49
C PHE A 62 -4.45 15.47 -10.22
N ARG A 63 -3.42 16.33 -10.29
CA ARG A 63 -3.48 17.60 -11.04
C ARG A 63 -3.76 17.39 -12.52
N ALA A 64 -3.12 16.39 -13.14
CA ALA A 64 -3.30 16.11 -14.56
C ALA A 64 -4.70 15.60 -14.90
N ARG A 65 -5.30 14.79 -14.02
CA ARG A 65 -6.57 14.10 -14.28
C ARG A 65 -7.79 14.86 -13.78
N TYR A 66 -7.63 15.67 -12.72
CA TYR A 66 -8.72 16.38 -12.06
C TYR A 66 -8.37 17.88 -11.88
N PRO A 67 -8.18 18.63 -12.98
CA PRO A 67 -7.76 20.03 -12.90
C PRO A 67 -8.73 20.90 -12.08
N ASP A 68 -10.04 20.62 -12.17
CA ASP A 68 -11.07 21.36 -11.42
C ASP A 68 -11.01 21.08 -9.91
N LEU A 69 -10.63 19.87 -9.50
CA LEU A 69 -10.46 19.51 -8.09
C LEU A 69 -9.11 20.00 -7.53
N ALA A 70 -8.13 20.25 -8.40
CA ALA A 70 -6.77 20.66 -8.04
C ALA A 70 -6.53 22.18 -8.08
N VAL A 71 -7.43 22.94 -8.70
CA VAL A 71 -7.27 24.39 -8.89
C VAL A 71 -7.01 25.10 -7.57
N ASP A 72 -5.98 25.94 -7.54
CA ASP A 72 -5.54 26.71 -6.38
C ASP A 72 -5.24 25.92 -5.10
N ARG A 73 -5.09 24.59 -5.19
CA ARG A 73 -4.53 23.77 -4.11
C ARG A 73 -3.02 23.75 -4.19
N ASN A 74 -2.36 23.74 -3.05
CA ASN A 74 -0.93 23.43 -2.95
C ASN A 74 -0.71 21.91 -2.92
N ASP A 75 0.53 21.48 -3.11
CA ASP A 75 0.85 20.04 -3.21
C ASP A 75 0.55 19.31 -1.91
N ALA A 76 0.92 19.86 -0.75
CA ALA A 76 0.63 19.27 0.56
C ALA A 76 -0.88 19.03 0.79
N SER A 77 -1.74 19.95 0.35
CA SER A 77 -3.19 19.77 0.41
C SER A 77 -3.65 18.62 -0.48
N ILE A 78 -3.05 18.43 -1.66
CA ILE A 78 -3.36 17.31 -2.55
C ILE A 78 -2.82 16.01 -1.96
N GLU A 79 -1.61 15.98 -1.39
CA GLU A 79 -1.05 14.82 -0.69
C GLU A 79 -1.98 14.31 0.42
N HIS A 80 -2.63 15.21 1.17
CA HIS A 80 -3.60 14.82 2.21
C HIS A 80 -4.77 13.97 1.70
N ILE A 81 -5.13 14.07 0.41
CA ILE A 81 -6.14 13.22 -0.23
C ILE A 81 -5.68 11.75 -0.25
N ALA A 82 -4.37 11.49 -0.27
CA ALA A 82 -3.82 10.14 -0.19
C ALA A 82 -3.45 9.74 1.26
N ILE A 83 -2.94 10.68 2.06
CA ILE A 83 -2.48 10.41 3.42
C ILE A 83 -3.61 9.91 4.33
N GLU A 84 -4.72 10.64 4.43
CA GLU A 84 -5.82 10.28 5.35
C GLU A 84 -6.44 8.92 4.99
N PRO A 85 -6.78 8.62 3.72
CA PRO A 85 -7.29 7.29 3.37
C PRO A 85 -6.26 6.17 3.59
N CYS A 86 -4.96 6.42 3.46
CA CYS A 86 -3.95 5.42 3.80
C CYS A 86 -3.93 5.12 5.30
N ILE A 87 -4.14 6.12 6.15
CA ILE A 87 -4.31 5.92 7.61
C ILE A 87 -5.57 5.09 7.87
N ASP A 88 -6.69 5.41 7.24
CA ASP A 88 -7.94 4.65 7.36
C ASP A 88 -7.76 3.18 6.95
N LEU A 89 -7.12 2.94 5.80
CA LEU A 89 -6.82 1.60 5.30
C LEU A 89 -5.90 0.82 6.26
N ALA A 90 -4.86 1.47 6.81
CA ALA A 90 -3.97 0.85 7.79
C ALA A 90 -4.70 0.50 9.10
N ASN A 91 -5.74 1.27 9.46
CA ASN A 91 -6.60 1.01 10.60
C ASN A 91 -7.71 -0.03 10.33
N GLY A 92 -7.82 -0.55 9.10
CA GLY A 92 -8.82 -1.55 8.72
C GLY A 92 -10.23 -0.98 8.56
N VAL A 93 -10.35 0.33 8.28
CA VAL A 93 -11.62 0.96 7.91
C VAL A 93 -12.14 0.35 6.60
N ASP A 94 -13.45 0.17 6.47
CA ASP A 94 -14.03 -0.43 5.27
C ASP A 94 -13.96 0.51 4.05
N GLU A 95 -13.90 -0.09 2.86
CA GLU A 95 -13.71 0.65 1.60
C GLU A 95 -14.77 1.74 1.39
N GLN A 96 -16.02 1.54 1.82
CA GLN A 96 -17.06 2.55 1.64
C GLN A 96 -16.78 3.81 2.46
N THR A 97 -16.33 3.64 3.70
CA THR A 97 -15.91 4.77 4.53
C THR A 97 -14.65 5.42 3.97
N VAL A 98 -13.67 4.65 3.50
CA VAL A 98 -12.46 5.20 2.85
C VAL A 98 -12.81 6.03 1.61
N LEU A 99 -13.75 5.55 0.78
CA LEU A 99 -14.25 6.29 -0.38
C LEU A 99 -14.95 7.60 0.02
N ALA A 100 -15.69 7.61 1.14
CA ALA A 100 -16.28 8.83 1.68
C ALA A 100 -15.20 9.83 2.13
N THR A 101 -14.17 9.36 2.84
CA THR A 101 -13.00 10.18 3.21
C THR A 101 -12.35 10.78 1.96
N ILE A 102 -12.12 9.98 0.91
CA ILE A 102 -11.55 10.47 -0.35
C ILE A 102 -12.42 11.55 -0.98
N ALA A 103 -13.73 11.33 -1.04
CA ALA A 103 -14.67 12.29 -1.64
C ALA A 103 -14.63 13.64 -0.90
N GLU A 104 -14.59 13.61 0.43
CA GLU A 104 -14.47 14.80 1.28
C GLU A 104 -13.14 15.53 1.08
N GLN A 105 -12.01 14.81 1.12
CA GLN A 105 -10.68 15.41 0.97
C GLN A 105 -10.41 15.94 -0.46
N ALA A 106 -11.02 15.32 -1.46
CA ALA A 106 -10.89 15.72 -2.86
C ALA A 106 -11.86 16.85 -3.25
N GLU A 107 -12.90 17.12 -2.46
CA GLU A 107 -13.74 18.29 -2.66
C GLU A 107 -12.89 19.57 -2.61
N ASN A 108 -13.13 20.46 -3.55
CA ASN A 108 -12.46 21.75 -3.59
C ASN A 108 -13.46 22.85 -3.93
N ARG A 109 -13.64 23.80 -3.00
CA ARG A 109 -14.47 25.01 -3.21
C ARG A 109 -15.89 24.71 -3.70
N GLY A 110 -16.52 23.66 -3.17
CA GLY A 110 -17.87 23.24 -3.55
C GLY A 110 -17.94 22.39 -4.83
N THR A 111 -16.81 22.09 -5.47
CA THR A 111 -16.72 21.07 -6.51
C THR A 111 -16.37 19.75 -5.87
N ALA A 112 -17.37 18.88 -5.71
CA ALA A 112 -17.18 17.51 -5.25
C ALA A 112 -16.81 16.58 -6.41
N PRO A 113 -15.96 15.56 -6.20
CA PRO A 113 -15.76 14.50 -7.18
C PRO A 113 -17.06 13.72 -7.42
N THR A 114 -17.25 13.21 -8.64
CA THR A 114 -18.31 12.23 -8.90
C THR A 114 -17.97 10.88 -8.23
N PRO A 115 -18.95 9.98 -8.02
CA PRO A 115 -18.67 8.65 -7.48
C PRO A 115 -17.61 7.87 -8.28
N GLU A 116 -17.65 7.98 -9.61
CA GLU A 116 -16.64 7.36 -10.48
C GLU A 116 -15.26 8.00 -10.32
N GLN A 117 -15.19 9.32 -10.13
CA GLN A 117 -13.93 10.01 -9.85
C GLN A 117 -13.38 9.59 -8.49
N THR A 118 -14.22 9.50 -7.45
CA THR A 118 -13.84 9.02 -6.12
C THR A 118 -13.24 7.61 -6.18
N GLN A 119 -13.90 6.69 -6.89
CA GLN A 119 -13.34 5.33 -7.06
C GLN A 119 -12.01 5.36 -7.81
N GLN A 120 -11.86 6.20 -8.83
CA GLN A 120 -10.59 6.33 -9.54
C GLN A 120 -9.51 6.90 -8.63
N ILE A 121 -9.81 7.91 -7.81
CA ILE A 121 -8.86 8.46 -6.84
C ILE A 121 -8.46 7.37 -5.84
N TYR A 122 -9.39 6.57 -5.34
CA TYR A 122 -9.06 5.41 -4.49
C TYR A 122 -8.05 4.47 -5.14
N THR A 123 -8.21 4.15 -6.43
CA THR A 123 -7.23 3.32 -7.15
C THR A 123 -5.85 3.98 -7.31
N LEU A 124 -5.77 5.31 -7.22
CA LEU A 124 -4.50 6.05 -7.19
C LEU A 124 -3.89 6.09 -5.78
N VAL A 125 -4.71 6.05 -4.73
CA VAL A 125 -4.26 6.14 -3.33
C VAL A 125 -3.73 4.80 -2.81
N VAL A 126 -4.42 3.68 -3.06
CA VAL A 126 -4.01 2.34 -2.59
C VAL A 126 -2.52 2.02 -2.82
N PRO A 127 -1.93 2.25 -4.02
CA PRO A 127 -0.52 1.95 -4.24
C PRO A 127 0.47 2.90 -3.56
N VAL A 128 0.01 4.04 -3.01
CA VAL A 128 0.84 5.02 -2.29
C VAL A 128 1.00 4.61 -0.81
N CYS A 129 0.05 3.84 -0.26
CA CYS A 129 0.06 3.51 1.16
C CYS A 129 1.28 2.66 1.55
N PRO A 130 1.95 3.01 2.67
CA PRO A 130 3.17 2.34 3.13
C PRO A 130 2.90 0.95 3.76
#